data_AF-A0A8J7YY45-F1
#
_entry.id   AF-A0A8J7YY45-F1
#
_cell.length_a   1.000
_cell.length_b   1.000
_cell.length_c   1.000
_cell.angle_alpha   90.00
_cell.angle_beta   90.00
_cell.angle_gamma   90.00
#
_symmetry.space_group_name_H-M   'P 1'
#
loop_
_entity.id
_entity.type
_entity.pdbx_description
1 polymer ?
#
loop_
_entity_poly.entity_id
_entity_poly.type
_entity_poly.pdbx_seq_one_letter_code
_entity_poly.pdbx_strand_id
1 'polypeptide(L)' 'MIRYGPSGIPLSCKGRTLFDGIEDVHLLGLTALEVQMIRTNVSSRLPDDEEIGRTPAELETDMIVQIERG' A
#
# COMPACT_ATOMS: atom_id res chain seq x y z
N MET A 1 19.84 -13.83 11.09
CA MET A 1 20.46 -13.54 9.78
C MET A 1 19.81 -12.27 9.24
N ILE A 2 20.60 -11.26 8.85
CA ILE A 2 20.12 -9.98 8.32
C ILE A 2 19.96 -10.10 6.80
N ARG A 3 18.89 -9.55 6.22
CA ARG A 3 18.61 -9.52 4.77
C ARG A 3 18.68 -8.10 4.25
N TYR A 4 19.10 -7.96 3.00
CA TYR A 4 19.23 -6.67 2.31
C TYR A 4 18.44 -6.70 1.00
N GLY A 5 17.77 -5.59 0.70
CA GLY A 5 16.84 -5.48 -0.41
C GLY A 5 16.41 -4.04 -0.67
N PRO A 6 15.90 -3.72 -1.86
CA PRO A 6 15.34 -2.41 -2.13
C PRO A 6 14.00 -2.23 -1.41
N SER A 7 13.74 -0.98 -1.00
CA SER A 7 12.49 -0.56 -0.36
C SER A 7 11.53 0.03 -1.40
N GLY A 8 10.25 -0.29 -1.27
CA GLY A 8 9.19 0.17 -2.16
C GLY A 8 9.12 -0.60 -3.47
N ILE A 9 8.07 -0.31 -4.23
CA ILE A 9 7.83 -1.00 -5.49
C ILE A 9 8.99 -0.69 -6.46
N PRO A 10 9.58 -1.71 -7.13
CA PRO A 10 10.56 -1.51 -8.21
C PRO A 10 9.98 -0.82 -9.48
N LEU A 11 8.79 -0.22 -9.37
CA LEU A 11 8.04 0.53 -10.38
C LEU A 11 8.33 2.05 -10.39
N SER A 12 9.21 2.57 -9.55
CA SER A 12 9.63 3.98 -9.69
C SER A 12 10.19 4.26 -11.10
N CYS A 13 10.62 3.20 -11.80
CA CYS A 13 10.87 3.18 -13.23
C CYS A 13 9.56 2.86 -13.99
N LYS A 14 8.98 3.89 -14.62
CA LYS A 14 7.83 3.79 -15.53
C LYS A 14 7.95 2.56 -16.46
N GLY A 15 6.93 1.69 -16.43
CA GLY A 15 6.78 0.58 -17.38
C GLY A 15 7.36 -0.77 -16.94
N ARG A 16 7.83 -0.93 -15.70
CA ARG A 16 8.25 -2.23 -15.17
C ARG A 16 7.11 -2.97 -14.46
N THR A 17 7.39 -4.16 -13.96
CA THR A 17 6.47 -5.03 -13.19
C THR A 17 7.15 -5.52 -11.90
N LEU A 18 6.38 -6.18 -11.02
CA LEU A 18 6.96 -6.84 -9.84
C LEU A 18 7.92 -7.98 -10.21
N PHE A 19 7.66 -8.69 -11.31
CA PHE A 19 8.53 -9.76 -11.78
C PHE A 19 9.92 -9.24 -12.15
N ASP A 20 9.98 -8.11 -12.85
CA ASP A 20 11.22 -7.44 -13.20
C ASP A 20 12.05 -7.08 -11.95
N GLY A 21 11.36 -6.65 -10.88
CA GLY A 21 12.00 -6.35 -9.60
C GLY A 21 12.54 -7.57 -8.87
N ILE A 22 11.86 -8.71 -8.96
CA ILE A 22 12.35 -9.97 -8.39
C ILE A 22 13.61 -10.44 -9.13
N GLU A 23 13.63 -10.30 -10.46
CA GLU A 23 14.80 -10.61 -11.28
C GLU A 23 16.00 -9.74 -10.89
N ASP A 24 15.82 -8.43 -10.74
CA ASP A 24 16.88 -7.52 -10.32
C ASP A 24 17.42 -7.86 -8.92
N VAL A 25 16.54 -8.16 -7.96
CA VAL A 25 16.94 -8.55 -6.59
C VAL A 25 17.83 -9.79 -6.64
N HIS A 26 17.48 -10.76 -7.48
CA HIS A 26 18.29 -11.95 -7.69
C HIS A 26 19.64 -11.62 -8.36
N LEU A 27 19.62 -10.86 -9.45
CA LEU A 27 20.83 -10.49 -10.21
C LEU A 27 21.83 -9.67 -9.39
N LEU A 28 21.34 -8.83 -8.48
CA LEU A 28 22.15 -8.00 -7.60
C LEU A 28 22.65 -8.76 -6.35
N GLY A 29 22.30 -10.03 -6.19
CA GLY A 29 22.66 -10.82 -5.01
C GLY A 29 21.97 -10.37 -3.72
N LEU A 30 20.85 -9.64 -3.84
CA LEU A 30 20.02 -9.21 -2.73
C LEU A 30 19.12 -10.37 -2.28
N THR A 31 18.60 -10.24 -1.06
CA THR A 31 17.89 -11.34 -0.37
C THR A 31 16.51 -10.93 0.15
N ALA A 32 16.11 -9.69 -0.12
CA ALA A 32 14.81 -9.15 0.25
C ALA A 32 14.31 -8.18 -0.83
N LEU A 33 13.00 -7.95 -0.85
CA LEU A 33 12.29 -6.96 -1.64
C LEU A 33 11.09 -6.48 -0.83
N GLU A 34 10.92 -5.19 -0.67
CA GLU A 34 9.70 -4.63 -0.08
C GLU A 34 8.67 -4.36 -1.19
N VAL A 35 7.44 -4.84 -1.01
CA VAL A 35 6.35 -4.61 -1.96
C VAL A 35 5.23 -3.84 -1.28
N GLN A 36 4.94 -2.63 -1.76
CA GLN A 36 3.78 -1.87 -1.31
C GLN A 36 2.53 -2.35 -2.06
N MET A 37 1.60 -2.98 -1.36
CA MET A 37 0.35 -3.48 -1.96
C MET A 37 -0.71 -2.40 -2.15
N ILE A 38 -0.78 -1.43 -1.22
CA ILE A 38 -1.76 -0.36 -1.23
C ILE A 38 -1.02 0.96 -1.03
N ARG A 39 -1.24 1.92 -1.93
CA ARG A 39 -0.82 3.30 -1.74
C ARG A 39 -2.01 4.10 -1.21
N THR A 40 -2.05 4.32 0.09
CA THR A 40 -3.12 5.10 0.74
C THR A 40 -2.83 6.59 0.63
N ASN A 41 -3.78 7.37 0.10
CA ASN A 41 -3.85 8.80 0.36
C ASN A 41 -4.80 8.99 1.54
N VAL A 42 -4.26 9.21 2.74
CA VAL A 42 -5.07 9.32 3.96
C VAL A 42 -5.62 10.73 4.04
N SER A 43 -6.94 10.86 4.06
CA SER A 43 -7.64 12.12 4.32
C SER A 43 -8.54 11.97 5.54
N SER A 44 -8.40 12.90 6.48
CA SER A 44 -9.34 13.04 7.59
C SER A 44 -10.53 13.85 7.12
N ARG A 45 -11.73 13.27 7.19
CA ARG A 45 -12.99 13.94 6.87
C ARG A 45 -14.11 13.48 7.79
N LEU A 46 -15.16 14.28 7.87
CA LEU A 46 -16.42 13.87 8.46
C LEU A 46 -17.12 12.87 7.53
N PRO A 47 -17.97 11.98 8.07
CA PRO A 47 -18.82 11.13 7.25
C PRO A 47 -19.86 11.97 6.50
N ASP A 48 -20.16 11.55 5.27
CA ASP A 48 -21.26 12.08 4.47
C ASP A 48 -22.60 11.53 4.99
N ASP A 49 -23.72 12.17 4.64
CA ASP A 49 -25.06 11.78 5.12
C ASP A 49 -25.40 10.31 4.78
N GLU A 50 -24.92 9.80 3.64
CA GLU A 50 -25.13 8.42 3.18
C GLU A 50 -24.27 7.39 3.93
N GLU A 51 -23.26 7.84 4.69
CA GLU A 51 -22.36 7.00 5.48
C GLU A 51 -22.81 6.88 6.94
N ILE A 52 -23.68 7.79 7.40
CA ILE A 52 -24.19 7.79 8.79
C ILE A 52 -24.99 6.52 9.05
N GLY A 53 -24.63 5.82 10.13
CA GLY A 53 -25.28 4.57 10.54
C GLY A 53 -24.74 3.32 9.83
N ARG A 54 -23.80 3.48 8.88
CA ARG A 54 -23.07 2.37 8.26
C ARG A 54 -21.82 2.04 9.06
N THR A 55 -21.43 0.78 9.02
CA THR A 55 -20.13 0.31 9.49
C THR A 55 -19.07 0.53 8.41
N PRO A 56 -17.78 0.64 8.78
CA PRO A 56 -16.69 0.75 7.80
C PRO A 56 -16.68 -0.35 6.73
N ALA A 57 -17.12 -1.56 7.06
CA ALA A 57 -17.15 -2.68 6.12
C ALA A 57 -18.24 -2.56 5.05
N GLU A 58 -19.23 -1.69 5.28
CA GLU A 58 -20.34 -1.45 4.35
C GLU A 58 -20.02 -0.35 3.35
N LEU A 59 -18.90 0.38 3.49
CA LEU A 59 -18.48 1.42 2.56
C LEU A 59 -17.76 0.80 1.36
N GLU A 60 -18.20 1.12 0.14
CA GLU A 60 -17.65 0.53 -1.09
C GLU A 60 -16.44 1.31 -1.64
N THR A 61 -16.37 2.61 -1.35
CA THR A 61 -15.41 3.54 -1.97
C THR A 61 -14.18 3.81 -1.12
N ASP A 62 -14.30 3.65 0.19
CA ASP A 62 -13.31 4.13 1.15
C ASP A 62 -12.82 3.02 2.08
N MET A 63 -11.52 3.02 2.35
CA MET A 63 -10.91 2.18 3.38
C MET A 63 -10.72 3.00 4.64
N ILE A 64 -11.59 2.79 5.65
CA ILE A 64 -11.48 3.49 6.93
C ILE A 64 -10.32 2.92 7.74
N VAL A 65 -9.27 3.72 7.92
CA VAL A 65 -8.06 3.34 8.66
C VAL A 65 -8.12 3.76 10.14
N GLN A 66 -8.90 4.79 10.47
CA GLN A 66 -9.05 5.33 11.82
C GLN A 66 -10.38 6.07 11.95
N ILE A 67 -11.03 5.97 13.12
CA ILE A 67 -12.21 6.77 13.49
C ILE A 67 -11.83 7.61 14.71
N GLU A 68 -11.82 8.93 14.56
CA GLU A 68 -11.63 9.86 15.66
C GLU A 68 -12.96 10.08 16.38
N ARG A 69 -13.00 9.78 17.68
CA ARG A 69 -14.18 10.04 18.53
C ARG A 69 -13.83 11.19 19.47
N GLY A 70 -14.46 12.34 19.24
CA GLY A 70 -14.47 13.48 20.17
C GLY A 70 -15.63 13.40 21.15
#